data_AF-A0A3B6MSX5-F1
#
_entry.id   AF-A0A3B6MSX5-F1
#
_cell.length_a   1.000
_cell.length_b   1.000
_cell.length_c   1.000
_cell.angle_alpha   90.00
_cell.angle_beta   90.00
_cell.angle_gamma   90.00
#
_symmetry.space_group_name_H-M   'P 1'
#
loop_
_entity.id
_entity.type
_entity.pdbx_description
1 polymer ?
#
loop_
_entity_poly.entity_id
_entity_poly.type
_entity_poly.pdbx_seq_one_letter_code
_entity_poly.pdbx_strand_id
1 'polypeptide(L)'
;MDHREHVLRELIQGNDRSKWIAHSNHDVKCFTENEIKRITNNYNTELGRGAFGVVYEGVLEDRSMVAVKRFIHNRKENFAKELTVHREINHKNVVRLIGYCVDENALMMVTEYIPKGNLSDALHHNRIPITLETRLRIAIECAEALGNALMYTQVIHGDIKPANILLDDKLRAKLSDFGISRLVNTDNTLYTENVIGSVGYMDPLFALSGRLTAKSDVYSFGVVLLELITRKKARTDNVGISLVETFTQALAKGTRGVKEMFDPEIANRIDMKTIEEIGKLAGECLAMETDKRPDMLSVAMRLHKLAETPHQGQQWLSPFSWGRKHKPSSGEMIVGFGSKETALKLELKDLLEAVPEILGTGTVGTTYRAKFESGAELVVKRLKGVHLRRAQFEQRVTAIGDIQNEHMTPLRGYYYSSDDKLLLYDNMPMGSLSEALHGERGSGQALLGWEQRLAISYAAAQGVASIHSAGPSSCHGNIKSSNVLFTNTYDACISEHGLTALVSRPSESSAYSDPGITGRKWSVSQKADVYSFGILLLELLTGRFPGPGRGVSNLMRWVSSVIREE
;
A
#
# COMPACT_ATOMS: atom_id res chain seq x y z
N MET A 1 -1.01 -28.52 -25.88
CA MET A 1 -1.77 -27.43 -25.24
C MET A 1 -3.02 -28.05 -24.67
N ASP A 2 -3.24 -27.88 -23.37
CA ASP A 2 -4.32 -28.53 -22.61
C ASP A 2 -5.70 -28.00 -23.07
N HIS A 3 -6.66 -28.89 -23.30
CA HIS A 3 -8.02 -28.54 -23.76
C HIS A 3 -8.68 -27.49 -22.85
N ARG A 4 -8.34 -27.50 -21.55
CA ARG A 4 -8.83 -26.54 -20.56
C ARG A 4 -8.25 -25.14 -20.72
N GLU A 5 -6.99 -25.05 -21.13
CA GLU A 5 -6.34 -23.78 -21.44
C GLU A 5 -6.95 -23.17 -22.71
N HIS A 6 -7.35 -24.02 -23.67
CA HIS A 6 -8.09 -23.61 -24.86
C HIS A 6 -9.50 -23.09 -24.51
N VAL A 7 -10.26 -23.78 -23.66
CA VAL A 7 -11.58 -23.32 -23.20
C VAL A 7 -11.47 -21.99 -22.44
N LEU A 8 -10.46 -21.84 -21.57
CA LEU A 8 -10.21 -20.55 -20.89
C LEU A 8 -9.93 -19.43 -21.91
N ARG A 9 -9.12 -19.73 -22.94
CA ARG A 9 -8.82 -18.79 -24.03
C ARG A 9 -10.06 -18.46 -24.86
N GLU A 10 -10.99 -19.39 -25.08
CA GLU A 10 -12.26 -19.13 -25.78
C GLU A 10 -13.24 -18.30 -24.95
N LEU A 11 -13.32 -18.54 -23.65
CA LEU A 11 -14.13 -17.73 -22.72
C LEU A 11 -13.68 -16.26 -22.65
N ILE A 12 -12.42 -15.97 -22.97
CA ILE A 12 -11.78 -14.66 -22.88
C ILE A 12 -11.80 -13.90 -24.23
N GLN A 13 -12.37 -14.46 -25.31
CA GLN A 13 -12.34 -13.91 -26.69
C GLN A 13 -13.19 -12.64 -26.96
N GLY A 14 -13.30 -11.74 -25.99
CA GLY A 14 -13.80 -10.38 -26.18
C GLY A 14 -12.71 -9.35 -25.91
N ASN A 15 -11.95 -9.01 -26.96
CA ASN A 15 -10.86 -8.02 -27.03
C ASN A 15 -9.52 -8.36 -26.32
N ASP A 16 -8.50 -8.49 -27.18
CA ASP A 16 -7.07 -8.29 -26.93
C ASP A 16 -6.23 -9.54 -26.58
N ARG A 17 -6.10 -10.48 -27.54
CA ARG A 17 -5.21 -11.67 -27.44
C ARG A 17 -3.72 -11.36 -27.30
N SER A 18 -3.28 -10.12 -27.50
CA SER A 18 -1.87 -9.68 -27.61
C SER A 18 -1.18 -9.33 -26.28
N LYS A 19 -1.91 -9.29 -25.16
CA LYS A 19 -1.43 -8.72 -23.88
C LYS A 19 -1.19 -9.75 -22.76
N TRP A 20 -1.27 -11.05 -23.05
CA TRP A 20 -1.36 -12.14 -22.05
C TRP A 20 -0.05 -12.89 -21.79
N ILE A 21 1.07 -12.19 -21.58
CA ILE A 21 2.30 -12.84 -21.09
C ILE A 21 2.26 -12.85 -19.56
N ALA A 22 2.10 -14.06 -19.00
CA ALA A 22 1.92 -14.37 -17.60
C ALA A 22 3.12 -14.02 -16.73
N HIS A 23 2.90 -13.32 -15.61
CA HIS A 23 3.76 -13.32 -14.43
C HIS A 23 2.90 -13.56 -13.17
N SER A 24 2.43 -14.81 -12.94
CA SER A 24 1.80 -15.16 -11.67
C SER A 24 2.82 -15.65 -10.64
N ASN A 25 2.72 -15.15 -9.41
CA ASN A 25 3.34 -15.75 -8.23
C ASN A 25 2.44 -16.89 -7.72
N HIS A 26 3.00 -18.10 -7.60
CA HIS A 26 2.43 -19.38 -7.14
C HIS A 26 1.48 -20.12 -8.12
N ASP A 27 1.66 -21.45 -8.23
CA ASP A 27 0.92 -22.37 -9.11
C ASP A 27 -0.58 -22.43 -8.75
N VAL A 28 -1.42 -21.63 -9.41
CA VAL A 28 -2.88 -21.72 -9.32
C VAL A 28 -3.36 -23.03 -9.96
N LYS A 29 -3.88 -23.95 -9.15
CA LYS A 29 -4.23 -25.33 -9.59
C LYS A 29 -5.51 -25.36 -10.42
N CYS A 30 -5.51 -26.16 -11.49
CA CYS A 30 -6.73 -26.52 -12.22
C CYS A 30 -7.31 -27.81 -11.63
N PHE A 31 -8.58 -27.78 -11.20
CA PHE A 31 -9.32 -28.92 -10.68
C PHE A 31 -10.32 -29.44 -11.72
N THR A 32 -10.60 -30.73 -11.68
CA THR A 32 -11.75 -31.35 -12.36
C THR A 32 -13.02 -31.20 -11.53
N GLU A 33 -14.20 -31.28 -12.18
CA GLU A 33 -15.47 -31.28 -11.44
C GLU A 33 -15.55 -32.44 -10.42
N ASN A 34 -14.99 -33.61 -10.76
CA ASN A 34 -14.95 -34.77 -9.86
C ASN A 34 -14.06 -34.52 -8.64
N GLU A 35 -12.91 -33.85 -8.81
CA GLU A 35 -12.09 -33.43 -7.67
C GLU A 35 -12.83 -32.42 -6.81
N ILE A 36 -13.51 -31.43 -7.40
CA ILE A 36 -14.31 -30.46 -6.64
C ILE A 36 -15.43 -31.15 -5.85
N LYS A 37 -16.18 -32.08 -6.48
CA LYS A 37 -17.19 -32.89 -5.80
C LYS A 37 -16.59 -33.66 -4.62
N ARG A 38 -15.39 -34.24 -4.79
CA ARG A 38 -14.71 -34.97 -3.72
C ARG A 38 -14.32 -34.04 -2.55
N ILE A 39 -13.68 -32.90 -2.82
CA ILE A 39 -13.21 -31.99 -1.75
C ILE A 39 -14.37 -31.28 -1.03
N THR A 40 -15.51 -31.08 -1.69
CA THR A 40 -16.71 -30.42 -1.12
C THR A 40 -17.72 -31.43 -0.55
N ASN A 41 -17.39 -32.71 -0.52
CA ASN A 41 -18.32 -33.79 -0.15
C ASN A 41 -19.66 -33.69 -0.90
N ASN A 42 -19.59 -33.54 -2.22
CA ASN A 42 -20.71 -33.32 -3.14
C ASN A 42 -21.53 -32.06 -2.79
N TYR A 43 -20.85 -30.95 -2.53
CA TYR A 43 -21.45 -29.63 -2.23
C TYR A 43 -22.34 -29.65 -0.97
N ASN A 44 -21.99 -30.45 0.04
CA ASN A 44 -22.85 -30.71 1.19
C ASN A 44 -23.06 -29.50 2.11
N THR A 45 -22.02 -28.70 2.33
CA THR A 45 -22.08 -27.55 3.25
C THR A 45 -22.02 -26.24 2.47
N GLU A 46 -23.14 -25.52 2.44
CA GLU A 46 -23.22 -24.16 1.89
C GLU A 46 -22.71 -23.14 2.92
N LEU A 47 -21.71 -22.35 2.53
CA LEU A 47 -21.18 -21.25 3.33
C LEU A 47 -21.91 -19.94 3.05
N GLY A 48 -22.49 -19.79 1.87
CA GLY A 48 -23.27 -18.62 1.50
C GLY A 48 -23.69 -18.59 0.05
N ARG A 49 -24.62 -17.68 -0.27
CA ARG A 49 -25.20 -17.52 -1.60
C ARG A 49 -25.31 -16.05 -1.95
N GLY A 50 -24.85 -15.70 -3.15
CA GLY A 50 -24.86 -14.35 -3.67
C GLY A 50 -25.39 -14.27 -5.09
N ALA A 51 -25.39 -13.06 -5.66
CA ALA A 51 -25.84 -12.78 -7.02
C ALA A 51 -25.00 -13.49 -8.12
N PHE A 52 -23.80 -13.96 -7.77
CA PHE A 52 -22.86 -14.57 -8.72
C PHE A 52 -22.73 -16.09 -8.58
N GLY A 53 -23.28 -16.69 -7.52
CA GLY A 53 -23.05 -18.09 -7.24
C GLY A 53 -23.33 -18.52 -5.81
N VAL A 54 -23.02 -19.79 -5.54
CA VAL A 54 -23.10 -20.42 -4.22
C VAL A 54 -21.68 -20.81 -3.79
N VAL A 55 -21.35 -20.57 -2.54
CA VAL A 55 -20.04 -20.90 -1.96
C VAL A 55 -20.21 -22.12 -1.05
N TYR A 56 -19.36 -23.12 -1.25
CA TYR A 56 -19.36 -24.36 -0.48
C TYR A 56 -18.07 -24.50 0.31
N GLU A 57 -18.15 -25.19 1.44
CA GLU A 57 -16.98 -25.63 2.19
C GLU A 57 -16.30 -26.79 1.48
N GLY A 58 -14.97 -26.86 1.56
CA GLY A 58 -14.23 -28.02 1.10
C GLY A 58 -12.94 -28.25 1.88
N VAL A 59 -12.39 -29.44 1.72
CA VAL A 59 -11.15 -29.90 2.36
C VAL A 59 -10.24 -30.53 1.31
N LEU A 60 -9.04 -30.00 1.14
CA LEU A 60 -8.02 -30.54 0.24
C LEU A 60 -7.37 -31.80 0.85
N GLU A 61 -6.61 -32.54 0.03
CA GLU A 61 -5.94 -33.79 0.46
C GLU A 61 -4.92 -33.57 1.58
N ASP A 62 -4.30 -32.39 1.62
CA ASP A 62 -3.38 -31.94 2.68
C ASP A 62 -4.10 -31.46 3.95
N ARG A 63 -5.44 -31.61 4.01
CA ARG A 63 -6.34 -31.12 5.06
C ARG A 63 -6.51 -29.61 5.14
N SER A 64 -6.03 -28.87 4.14
CA SER A 64 -6.30 -27.43 4.05
C SER A 64 -7.79 -27.18 3.77
N MET A 65 -8.41 -26.33 4.58
CA MET A 65 -9.79 -25.86 4.38
C MET A 65 -9.86 -24.88 3.21
N VAL A 66 -10.87 -25.02 2.36
CA VAL A 66 -11.10 -24.17 1.19
C VAL A 66 -12.55 -23.73 1.08
N ALA A 67 -12.77 -22.61 0.38
CA ALA A 67 -14.08 -22.17 -0.06
C ALA A 67 -14.19 -22.33 -1.57
N VAL A 68 -15.27 -22.95 -2.04
CA VAL A 68 -15.52 -23.24 -3.46
C VAL A 68 -16.73 -22.45 -3.93
N LYS A 69 -16.50 -21.38 -4.69
CA LYS A 69 -17.55 -20.56 -5.31
C LYS A 69 -17.95 -21.18 -6.65
N ARG A 70 -19.17 -21.71 -6.74
CA ARG A 70 -19.78 -22.21 -7.98
C ARG A 70 -20.62 -21.13 -8.62
N PHE A 71 -20.28 -20.75 -9.84
CA PHE A 71 -20.95 -19.69 -10.58
C PHE A 71 -22.23 -20.18 -11.25
N ILE A 72 -23.21 -19.28 -11.40
CA ILE A 72 -24.46 -19.58 -12.12
C ILE A 72 -24.19 -19.56 -13.63
N HIS A 73 -24.68 -20.60 -14.33
CA HIS A 73 -24.39 -20.96 -15.73
C HIS A 73 -24.40 -19.84 -16.79
N ASN A 74 -25.12 -18.76 -16.57
CA ASN A 74 -25.31 -17.67 -17.54
C ASN A 74 -24.31 -16.51 -17.41
N ARG A 75 -23.27 -16.63 -16.56
CA ARG A 75 -22.29 -15.54 -16.33
C ARG A 75 -20.84 -15.97 -16.53
N LYS A 76 -20.55 -16.66 -17.64
CA LYS A 76 -19.19 -17.10 -18.02
C LYS A 76 -18.17 -15.94 -18.04
N GLU A 77 -18.61 -14.75 -18.48
CA GLU A 77 -17.78 -13.54 -18.46
C GLU A 77 -17.39 -13.08 -17.06
N ASN A 78 -18.30 -13.18 -16.08
CA ASN A 78 -18.02 -12.73 -14.71
C ASN A 78 -17.00 -13.65 -14.05
N PHE A 79 -17.11 -14.96 -14.27
CA PHE A 79 -16.10 -15.91 -13.84
C PHE A 79 -14.73 -15.59 -14.46
N ALA A 80 -14.67 -15.37 -15.77
CA ALA A 80 -13.41 -15.07 -16.46
C ALA A 80 -12.78 -13.76 -15.95
N LYS A 81 -13.58 -12.70 -15.75
CA LYS A 81 -13.14 -11.42 -15.20
C LYS A 81 -12.62 -11.57 -13.78
N GLU A 82 -13.39 -12.20 -12.89
CA GLU A 82 -13.01 -12.41 -11.49
C GLU A 82 -11.74 -13.25 -11.38
N LEU A 83 -11.65 -14.37 -12.12
CA LEU A 83 -10.47 -15.23 -12.13
C LEU A 83 -9.22 -14.49 -12.63
N THR A 84 -9.37 -13.65 -13.66
CA THR A 84 -8.25 -12.85 -14.21
C THR A 84 -7.74 -11.85 -13.17
N VAL A 85 -8.64 -11.07 -12.57
CA VAL A 85 -8.28 -10.08 -11.56
C VAL A 85 -7.63 -10.78 -10.35
N HIS A 86 -8.25 -11.84 -9.85
CA HIS A 86 -7.82 -12.51 -8.63
C HIS A 86 -6.46 -13.23 -8.78
N ARG A 87 -6.11 -13.67 -9.99
CA ARG A 87 -4.78 -14.23 -10.31
C ARG A 87 -3.65 -13.22 -10.19
N GLU A 88 -3.92 -11.95 -10.46
CA GLU A 88 -2.92 -10.87 -10.46
C GLU A 88 -2.75 -10.24 -9.05
N ILE A 89 -3.60 -10.59 -8.08
CA ILE A 89 -3.57 -10.02 -6.73
C ILE A 89 -2.88 -10.98 -5.75
N ASN A 90 -1.77 -10.52 -5.17
CA ASN A 90 -1.11 -11.20 -4.06
C ASN A 90 -0.90 -10.24 -2.88
N HIS A 91 -1.83 -10.25 -1.92
CA HIS A 91 -1.77 -9.40 -0.73
C HIS A 91 -2.24 -10.16 0.51
N LYS A 92 -1.58 -9.94 1.66
CA LYS A 92 -1.90 -10.60 2.94
C LYS A 92 -3.37 -10.41 3.38
N ASN A 93 -3.94 -9.25 3.06
CA ASN A 93 -5.32 -8.86 3.36
C ASN A 93 -6.27 -9.01 2.15
N VAL A 94 -5.94 -9.88 1.21
CA VAL A 94 -6.86 -10.36 0.17
C VAL A 94 -6.96 -11.87 0.33
N VAL A 95 -8.16 -12.42 0.14
CA VAL A 95 -8.38 -13.87 0.15
C VAL A 95 -7.53 -14.51 -0.96
N ARG A 96 -6.74 -15.51 -0.63
CA ARG A 96 -5.85 -16.17 -1.60
C ARG A 96 -6.61 -17.10 -2.54
N LEU A 97 -6.39 -16.94 -3.84
CA LEU A 97 -6.82 -17.89 -4.87
C LEU A 97 -5.93 -19.15 -4.81
N ILE A 98 -6.55 -20.32 -4.72
CA ILE A 98 -5.87 -21.62 -4.72
C ILE A 98 -5.96 -22.29 -6.09
N GLY A 99 -7.12 -22.17 -6.73
CA GLY A 99 -7.35 -22.80 -8.02
C GLY A 99 -8.73 -22.53 -8.60
N TYR A 100 -9.04 -23.24 -9.67
CA TYR A 100 -10.30 -23.09 -10.40
C TYR A 100 -10.68 -24.38 -11.12
N CYS A 101 -11.96 -24.51 -11.46
CA CYS A 101 -12.51 -25.56 -12.32
C CYS A 101 -13.25 -24.91 -13.48
N VAL A 102 -12.94 -25.36 -14.69
CA VAL A 102 -13.69 -25.02 -15.92
C VAL A 102 -14.08 -26.32 -16.60
N ASP A 103 -15.38 -26.60 -16.61
CA ASP A 103 -16.02 -27.68 -17.35
C ASP A 103 -17.28 -27.14 -18.04
N GLU A 104 -17.87 -27.87 -18.98
CA GLU A 104 -19.01 -27.42 -19.82
C GLU A 104 -20.15 -26.81 -18.99
N ASN A 105 -20.38 -27.36 -17.79
CA ASN A 105 -21.45 -26.98 -16.88
C ASN A 105 -20.96 -26.64 -15.45
N ALA A 106 -19.66 -26.40 -15.27
CA ALA A 106 -19.05 -26.19 -13.96
C ALA A 106 -17.95 -25.13 -14.02
N LEU A 107 -18.31 -23.89 -13.68
CA LEU A 107 -17.35 -22.80 -13.45
C LEU A 107 -17.23 -22.57 -11.95
N MET A 108 -16.04 -22.83 -11.40
CA MET A 108 -15.82 -22.76 -9.95
C MET A 108 -14.46 -22.14 -9.62
N MET A 109 -14.41 -21.32 -8.56
CA MET A 109 -13.18 -20.80 -7.98
C MET A 109 -12.95 -21.43 -6.62
N VAL A 110 -11.69 -21.79 -6.34
CA VAL A 110 -11.25 -22.38 -5.07
C VAL A 110 -10.33 -21.39 -4.38
N THR A 111 -10.72 -20.92 -3.19
CA THR A 111 -9.93 -19.98 -2.38
C THR A 111 -9.64 -20.56 -1.01
N GLU A 112 -8.73 -19.93 -0.28
CA GLU A 112 -8.58 -20.22 1.16
C GLU A 112 -9.91 -20.00 1.90
N TYR A 113 -10.18 -20.84 2.90
CA TYR A 113 -11.31 -20.70 3.79
C TYR A 113 -11.00 -19.74 4.94
N ILE A 114 -11.92 -18.81 5.22
CA ILE A 114 -11.76 -17.79 6.25
C ILE A 114 -12.79 -18.02 7.39
N PRO A 115 -12.35 -18.41 8.60
CA PRO A 115 -13.20 -19.09 9.57
C PRO A 115 -14.23 -18.24 10.33
N LYS A 116 -14.06 -16.91 10.46
CA LYS A 116 -15.04 -16.07 11.17
C LYS A 116 -16.09 -15.45 10.24
N GLY A 117 -16.13 -15.87 8.97
CA GLY A 117 -17.09 -15.36 8.00
C GLY A 117 -16.87 -13.88 7.69
N ASN A 118 -17.94 -13.17 7.33
CA ASN A 118 -17.87 -11.78 6.88
C ASN A 118 -18.12 -10.76 8.01
N LEU A 119 -17.64 -9.54 7.81
CA LEU A 119 -17.76 -8.42 8.76
C LEU A 119 -19.21 -7.99 8.98
N SER A 120 -20.08 -8.11 7.98
CA SER A 120 -21.51 -7.77 8.12
C SER A 120 -22.18 -8.61 9.21
N ASP A 121 -21.94 -9.92 9.21
CA ASP A 121 -22.48 -10.84 10.20
C ASP A 121 -21.87 -10.61 11.58
N ALA A 122 -20.57 -10.32 11.64
CA ALA A 122 -19.89 -10.00 12.89
C ALA A 122 -20.45 -8.73 13.55
N LEU A 123 -20.75 -7.68 12.75
CA LEU A 123 -21.32 -6.43 13.23
C LEU A 123 -22.80 -6.58 13.61
N HIS A 124 -23.62 -7.22 12.77
CA HIS A 124 -25.08 -7.09 12.85
C HIS A 124 -25.84 -8.33 13.31
N HIS A 125 -25.40 -9.53 12.92
CA HIS A 125 -26.11 -10.77 13.20
C HIS A 125 -25.60 -11.45 14.47
N ASN A 126 -24.31 -11.79 14.49
CA ASN A 126 -23.67 -12.45 15.63
C ASN A 126 -23.36 -11.48 16.78
N ARG A 127 -23.40 -10.18 16.48
CA ARG A 127 -23.07 -9.07 17.39
C ARG A 127 -21.85 -9.37 18.26
N ILE A 128 -20.79 -9.85 17.63
CA ILE A 128 -19.53 -10.11 18.32
C ILE A 128 -19.07 -8.78 18.92
N PRO A 129 -18.68 -8.71 20.21
CA PRO A 129 -18.07 -7.50 20.76
C PRO A 129 -16.74 -7.24 20.04
N ILE A 130 -16.70 -6.20 19.21
CA ILE A 130 -15.49 -5.79 18.48
C ILE A 130 -15.03 -4.45 19.04
N THR A 131 -13.87 -4.45 19.70
CA THR A 131 -13.25 -3.25 20.28
C THR A 131 -12.93 -2.21 19.22
N LEU A 132 -12.81 -0.93 19.61
CA LEU A 132 -12.39 0.13 18.69
C LEU A 132 -11.05 -0.21 18.02
N GLU A 133 -10.08 -0.72 18.78
CA GLU A 133 -8.78 -1.16 18.26
C GLU A 133 -8.95 -2.17 17.12
N THR A 134 -9.81 -3.18 17.31
CA THR A 134 -10.04 -4.20 16.28
C THR A 134 -10.76 -3.61 15.06
N ARG A 135 -11.73 -2.72 15.24
CA ARG A 135 -12.42 -2.02 14.13
C ARG A 135 -11.46 -1.15 13.33
N LEU A 136 -10.59 -0.42 14.01
CA LEU A 136 -9.58 0.43 13.40
C LEU A 136 -8.54 -0.41 12.64
N ARG A 137 -8.12 -1.53 13.21
CA ARG A 137 -7.25 -2.50 12.54
C ARG A 137 -7.88 -3.09 11.27
N ILE A 138 -9.15 -3.48 11.33
CA ILE A 138 -9.91 -3.94 10.15
C ILE A 138 -9.92 -2.85 9.07
N ALA A 139 -10.21 -1.60 9.44
CA ALA A 139 -10.20 -0.47 8.51
C ALA A 139 -8.82 -0.27 7.86
N ILE A 140 -7.74 -0.29 8.66
CA ILE A 140 -6.35 -0.17 8.18
C ILE A 140 -6.04 -1.27 7.16
N GLU A 141 -6.34 -2.53 7.49
CA GLU A 141 -6.02 -3.68 6.64
C GLU A 141 -6.77 -3.66 5.31
N CYS A 142 -8.03 -3.21 5.32
CA CYS A 142 -8.81 -2.98 4.10
C CYS A 142 -8.22 -1.81 3.27
N ALA A 143 -7.89 -0.70 3.92
CA ALA A 143 -7.30 0.46 3.24
C ALA A 143 -5.92 0.14 2.64
N GLU A 144 -5.09 -0.65 3.34
CA GLU A 144 -3.83 -1.18 2.81
C GLU A 144 -4.07 -2.07 1.58
N ALA A 145 -5.03 -2.98 1.64
CA ALA A 145 -5.33 -3.87 0.52
C ALA A 145 -5.82 -3.11 -0.72
N LEU A 146 -6.63 -2.06 -0.53
CA LEU A 146 -7.13 -1.20 -1.61
C LEU A 146 -6.07 -0.20 -2.11
N GLY A 147 -5.21 0.28 -1.22
CA GLY A 147 -4.15 1.23 -1.53
C GLY A 147 -2.91 0.60 -2.16
N ASN A 148 -2.58 -0.66 -1.82
CA ASN A 148 -1.37 -1.35 -2.28
C ASN A 148 -1.58 -2.19 -3.56
N ALA A 149 -2.66 -2.00 -4.31
CA ALA A 149 -2.78 -2.50 -5.69
C ALA A 149 -1.82 -1.77 -6.68
N LEU A 150 -0.71 -1.23 -6.18
CA LEU A 150 0.15 -0.23 -6.85
C LEU A 150 1.41 -0.80 -7.49
N MET A 151 1.69 -2.11 -7.42
CA MET A 151 2.96 -2.59 -7.96
C MET A 151 2.96 -2.80 -9.46
N TYR A 152 1.88 -3.29 -10.08
CA TYR A 152 1.83 -3.45 -11.54
C TYR A 152 0.44 -3.34 -12.15
N THR A 153 -0.66 -3.53 -11.41
CA THR A 153 -2.03 -3.47 -11.92
C THR A 153 -2.94 -2.79 -10.89
N GLN A 154 -3.33 -1.54 -11.12
CA GLN A 154 -4.34 -0.92 -10.27
C GLN A 154 -5.66 -1.69 -10.46
N VAL A 155 -6.08 -2.40 -9.41
CA VAL A 155 -7.37 -3.10 -9.37
C VAL A 155 -8.39 -2.18 -8.71
N ILE A 156 -9.48 -1.89 -9.40
CA ILE A 156 -10.66 -1.29 -8.79
C ILE A 156 -11.57 -2.44 -8.39
N HIS A 157 -11.89 -2.55 -7.10
CA HIS A 157 -12.70 -3.65 -6.58
C HIS A 157 -14.17 -3.51 -7.00
N GLY A 158 -14.75 -2.32 -6.82
CA GLY A 158 -16.10 -1.94 -7.25
C GLY A 158 -17.25 -2.38 -6.35
N ASP A 159 -17.04 -3.26 -5.37
CA ASP A 159 -18.10 -3.76 -4.45
C ASP A 159 -17.63 -3.83 -3.00
N ILE A 160 -16.96 -2.79 -2.53
CA ILE A 160 -16.49 -2.73 -1.13
C ILE A 160 -17.68 -2.58 -0.18
N LYS A 161 -17.85 -3.58 0.68
CA LYS A 161 -18.91 -3.62 1.71
C LYS A 161 -18.54 -4.65 2.79
N PRO A 162 -19.13 -4.61 4.00
CA PRO A 162 -18.80 -5.56 5.06
C PRO A 162 -19.04 -7.03 4.71
N ALA A 163 -20.00 -7.34 3.84
CA ALA A 163 -20.25 -8.72 3.38
C ALA A 163 -19.10 -9.30 2.55
N ASN A 164 -18.26 -8.45 1.94
CA ASN A 164 -17.10 -8.84 1.13
C ASN A 164 -15.77 -8.73 1.91
N ILE A 165 -15.82 -8.37 3.19
CA ILE A 165 -14.66 -8.31 4.09
C ILE A 165 -14.74 -9.52 5.03
N LEU A 166 -13.88 -10.52 4.82
CA LEU A 166 -13.83 -11.72 5.65
C LEU A 166 -12.87 -11.55 6.83
N LEU A 167 -13.14 -12.26 7.92
CA LEU A 167 -12.39 -12.19 9.17
C LEU A 167 -11.75 -13.54 9.51
N ASP A 168 -10.44 -13.55 9.72
CA ASP A 168 -9.73 -14.75 10.20
C ASP A 168 -9.93 -14.99 11.70
N ASP A 169 -9.30 -16.04 12.25
CA ASP A 169 -9.40 -16.39 13.67
C ASP A 169 -8.92 -15.29 14.64
N LYS A 170 -8.10 -14.36 14.15
CA LYS A 170 -7.58 -13.21 14.90
C LYS A 170 -8.35 -11.92 14.59
N LEU A 171 -9.49 -12.01 13.89
CA LEU A 171 -10.27 -10.87 13.38
C LEU A 171 -9.41 -9.93 12.52
N ARG A 172 -8.53 -10.50 11.70
CA ARG A 172 -7.80 -9.79 10.64
C ARG A 172 -8.66 -9.79 9.39
N ALA A 173 -8.68 -8.69 8.66
CA ALA A 173 -9.53 -8.48 7.50
C ALA A 173 -8.88 -9.01 6.22
N LYS A 174 -9.68 -9.68 5.39
CA LYS A 174 -9.32 -10.08 4.03
C LYS A 174 -10.43 -9.71 3.06
N LEU A 175 -10.10 -8.95 2.02
CA LEU A 175 -11.03 -8.62 0.95
C LEU A 175 -11.31 -9.84 0.06
N SER A 176 -12.55 -9.95 -0.38
CA SER A 176 -13.07 -11.07 -1.19
C SER A 176 -14.07 -10.57 -2.22
N ASP A 177 -14.49 -11.45 -3.14
CA ASP A 177 -15.51 -11.21 -4.16
C ASP A 177 -15.16 -10.10 -5.17
N PHE A 178 -14.24 -10.41 -6.06
CA PHE A 178 -13.79 -9.52 -7.14
C PHE A 178 -14.70 -9.58 -8.39
N GLY A 179 -15.95 -10.02 -8.22
CA GLY A 179 -16.87 -10.35 -9.32
C GLY A 179 -17.26 -9.18 -10.23
N ILE A 180 -17.03 -7.94 -9.79
CA ILE A 180 -17.22 -6.72 -10.60
C ILE A 180 -15.94 -5.87 -10.68
N SER A 181 -14.81 -6.42 -10.25
CA SER A 181 -13.53 -5.73 -10.24
C SER A 181 -12.96 -5.56 -11.64
N ARG A 182 -12.10 -4.56 -11.80
CA ARG A 182 -11.49 -4.21 -13.09
C ARG A 182 -10.01 -3.88 -12.94
N LEU A 183 -9.20 -4.30 -13.91
CA LEU A 183 -7.80 -3.90 -14.03
C LEU A 183 -7.71 -2.57 -14.80
N VAL A 184 -6.94 -1.62 -14.28
CA VAL A 184 -6.80 -0.25 -14.84
C VAL A 184 -5.67 -0.14 -15.88
N ASN A 185 -4.91 -1.21 -16.13
CA ASN A 185 -3.82 -1.24 -17.12
C ASN A 185 -4.27 -1.25 -18.60
N THR A 186 -5.57 -1.25 -18.85
CA THR A 186 -6.11 -1.06 -20.20
C THR A 186 -6.52 0.40 -20.34
N ASP A 187 -5.98 1.10 -21.34
CA ASP A 187 -6.15 2.53 -21.67
C ASP A 187 -7.59 3.07 -21.82
N ASN A 188 -8.60 2.33 -21.39
CA ASN A 188 -9.99 2.73 -21.48
C ASN A 188 -10.49 3.16 -20.10
N THR A 189 -10.93 4.41 -20.02
CA THR A 189 -11.91 4.83 -19.01
C THR A 189 -13.06 3.81 -18.97
N LEU A 190 -13.24 3.11 -17.84
CA LEU A 190 -14.12 1.94 -17.73
C LEU A 190 -15.59 2.36 -17.53
N TYR A 191 -16.16 2.99 -18.55
CA TYR A 191 -17.60 3.21 -18.64
C TYR A 191 -18.33 1.89 -18.82
N THR A 192 -19.48 1.73 -18.19
CA THR A 192 -20.34 0.56 -18.36
C THR A 192 -21.80 0.99 -18.45
N GLU A 193 -22.51 0.45 -19.42
CA GLU A 193 -23.96 0.69 -19.58
C GLU A 193 -24.78 -0.05 -18.50
N ASN A 194 -24.23 -1.14 -17.97
CA ASN A 194 -24.84 -1.94 -16.90
C ASN A 194 -24.11 -1.71 -15.57
N VAL A 195 -24.60 -0.74 -14.80
CA VAL A 195 -24.10 -0.48 -13.45
C VAL A 195 -24.53 -1.62 -12.52
N ILE A 196 -23.54 -2.29 -11.92
CA ILE A 196 -23.74 -3.37 -10.94
C ILE A 196 -22.97 -2.99 -9.67
N GLY A 197 -23.58 -3.20 -8.50
CA GLY A 197 -22.96 -3.01 -7.19
C GLY A 197 -24.01 -2.99 -6.08
N SER A 198 -23.55 -2.81 -4.85
CA SER A 198 -24.43 -2.91 -3.68
C SER A 198 -25.08 -1.59 -3.28
N VAL A 199 -26.42 -1.59 -3.24
CA VAL A 199 -27.22 -0.42 -2.83
C VAL A 199 -26.84 0.01 -1.41
N GLY A 200 -26.56 1.30 -1.23
CA GLY A 200 -26.12 1.88 0.05
C GLY A 200 -24.60 2.05 0.19
N TYR A 201 -23.81 1.30 -0.58
CA TYR A 201 -22.35 1.42 -0.63
C TYR A 201 -21.86 2.05 -1.95
N MET A 202 -22.63 1.88 -3.02
CA MET A 202 -22.29 2.34 -4.37
C MET A 202 -22.07 3.85 -4.43
N ASP A 203 -20.95 4.24 -5.06
CA ASP A 203 -20.66 5.63 -5.39
C ASP A 203 -21.76 6.23 -6.27
N PRO A 204 -22.43 7.31 -5.85
CA PRO A 204 -23.52 7.92 -6.60
C PRO A 204 -23.07 8.44 -7.97
N LEU A 205 -21.80 8.86 -8.11
CA LEU A 205 -21.28 9.28 -9.41
C LEU A 205 -21.04 8.09 -10.34
N PHE A 206 -20.62 6.95 -9.81
CA PHE A 206 -20.55 5.71 -10.59
C PHE A 206 -21.94 5.26 -11.00
N ALA A 207 -22.91 5.32 -10.09
CA ALA A 207 -24.31 4.99 -10.36
C ALA A 207 -24.91 5.84 -11.50
N LEU A 208 -24.56 7.12 -11.54
CA LEU A 208 -25.06 8.06 -12.55
C LEU A 208 -24.31 7.96 -13.89
N SER A 209 -22.98 7.91 -13.85
CA SER A 209 -22.13 8.05 -15.05
C SER A 209 -21.71 6.72 -15.66
N GLY A 210 -21.88 5.61 -14.94
CA GLY A 210 -21.32 4.31 -15.30
C GLY A 210 -19.79 4.23 -15.24
N ARG A 211 -19.09 5.29 -14.79
CA ARG A 211 -17.63 5.35 -14.75
C ARG A 211 -17.10 4.82 -13.42
N LEU A 212 -16.57 3.59 -13.44
CA LEU A 212 -15.95 3.01 -12.26
C LEU A 212 -14.50 3.51 -12.10
N THR A 213 -14.14 4.00 -10.91
CA THR A 213 -12.79 4.53 -10.62
C THR A 213 -12.29 4.06 -9.26
N ALA A 214 -10.99 4.21 -8.99
CA ALA A 214 -10.44 3.97 -7.65
C ALA A 214 -11.09 4.87 -6.58
N LYS A 215 -11.59 6.06 -6.96
CA LYS A 215 -12.33 6.95 -6.06
C LYS A 215 -13.73 6.41 -5.72
N SER A 216 -14.27 5.48 -6.51
CA SER A 216 -15.52 4.78 -6.20
C SER A 216 -15.32 3.75 -5.08
N ASP A 217 -14.16 3.10 -5.02
CA ASP A 217 -13.78 2.26 -3.86
C ASP A 217 -13.54 3.10 -2.60
N VAL A 218 -12.96 4.31 -2.73
CA VAL A 218 -12.82 5.25 -1.61
C VAL A 218 -14.18 5.61 -1.03
N TYR A 219 -15.17 5.93 -1.87
CA TYR A 219 -16.54 6.22 -1.40
C TYR A 219 -17.15 5.03 -0.67
N SER A 220 -17.10 3.84 -1.29
CA SER A 220 -17.65 2.61 -0.73
C SER A 220 -16.99 2.26 0.61
N PHE A 221 -15.68 2.46 0.72
CA PHE A 221 -14.93 2.31 1.97
C PHE A 221 -15.33 3.36 3.03
N GLY A 222 -15.64 4.60 2.63
CA GLY A 222 -16.22 5.61 3.52
C GLY A 222 -17.51 5.14 4.21
N VAL A 223 -18.37 4.42 3.47
CA VAL A 223 -19.58 3.79 4.05
C VAL A 223 -19.20 2.69 5.05
N VAL A 224 -18.19 1.87 4.74
CA VAL A 224 -17.66 0.85 5.67
C VAL A 224 -17.13 1.49 6.96
N LEU A 225 -16.41 2.62 6.87
CA LEU A 225 -15.94 3.36 8.05
C LEU A 225 -17.11 3.82 8.93
N LEU A 226 -18.17 4.37 8.32
CA LEU A 226 -19.37 4.76 9.06
C LEU A 226 -20.01 3.56 9.75
N GLU A 227 -20.14 2.44 9.06
CA GLU A 227 -20.73 1.22 9.60
C GLU A 227 -19.89 0.62 10.74
N LEU A 228 -18.55 0.71 10.65
CA LEU A 228 -17.65 0.33 11.74
C LEU A 228 -17.85 1.22 12.97
N ILE A 229 -17.95 2.55 12.84
CA ILE A 229 -18.04 3.43 14.02
C ILE A 229 -19.46 3.59 14.57
N THR A 230 -20.49 3.34 13.78
CA THR A 230 -21.90 3.47 14.19
C THR A 230 -22.57 2.13 14.48
N ARG A 231 -22.03 1.04 13.95
CA ARG A 231 -22.67 -0.30 13.93
C ARG A 231 -24.09 -0.28 13.35
N LYS A 232 -24.36 0.64 12.43
CA LYS A 232 -25.64 0.73 11.70
C LYS A 232 -25.44 0.24 10.27
N LYS A 233 -26.37 -0.56 9.76
CA LYS A 233 -26.35 -1.01 8.36
C LYS A 233 -26.45 0.20 7.42
N ALA A 234 -25.74 0.15 6.29
CA ALA A 234 -25.77 1.22 5.28
C ALA A 234 -27.19 1.54 4.78
N ARG A 235 -28.05 0.51 4.72
CA ARG A 235 -29.48 0.63 4.41
C ARG A 235 -30.26 -0.37 5.27
N THR A 236 -31.39 0.07 5.82
CA THR A 236 -32.35 -0.80 6.51
C THR A 236 -33.42 -1.27 5.52
N ASP A 237 -34.04 -2.43 5.79
CA ASP A 237 -35.03 -3.04 4.90
C ASP A 237 -36.36 -2.26 4.82
N ASN A 238 -36.61 -1.41 5.83
CA ASN A 238 -37.65 -0.38 5.77
C ASN A 238 -37.11 0.81 4.98
N VAL A 239 -37.94 1.41 4.11
CA VAL A 239 -37.72 2.54 3.18
C VAL A 239 -37.27 3.85 3.86
N GLY A 240 -36.35 3.76 4.81
CA GLY A 240 -35.79 4.85 5.58
C GLY A 240 -34.54 5.45 4.93
N ILE A 241 -34.21 6.63 5.45
CA ILE A 241 -33.01 7.43 5.18
C ILE A 241 -31.75 6.54 5.26
N SER A 242 -30.88 6.62 4.25
CA SER A 242 -29.64 5.84 4.23
C SER A 242 -28.67 6.25 5.35
N LEU A 243 -27.70 5.40 5.71
CA LEU A 243 -26.69 5.74 6.73
C LEU A 243 -25.91 7.00 6.33
N VAL A 244 -25.56 7.13 5.05
CA VAL A 244 -24.86 8.30 4.50
C VAL A 244 -25.70 9.56 4.62
N GLU A 245 -27.00 9.48 4.33
CA GLU A 245 -27.91 10.62 4.45
C GLU A 245 -28.11 11.02 5.92
N THR A 246 -28.28 10.04 6.83
CA THR A 246 -28.37 10.28 8.27
C THR A 246 -27.09 10.96 8.79
N PHE A 247 -25.92 10.48 8.35
CA PHE A 247 -24.63 11.05 8.72
C PHE A 247 -24.44 12.46 8.17
N THR A 248 -24.89 12.74 6.95
CA THR A 248 -24.84 14.06 6.33
C THR A 248 -25.71 15.06 7.08
N GLN A 249 -26.93 14.65 7.48
CA GLN A 249 -27.81 15.47 8.32
C GLN A 249 -27.21 15.70 9.72
N ALA A 250 -26.54 14.70 10.29
CA ALA A 250 -25.84 14.82 11.57
C ALA A 250 -24.64 15.78 11.49
N LEU A 251 -23.86 15.74 10.41
CA LEU A 251 -22.78 16.68 10.14
C LEU A 251 -23.29 18.12 10.05
N ALA A 252 -24.44 18.35 9.40
CA ALA A 252 -25.07 19.67 9.31
C ALA A 252 -25.51 20.22 10.68
N LYS A 253 -25.79 19.35 11.65
CA LYS A 253 -26.09 19.71 13.05
C LYS A 253 -24.83 19.91 13.91
N GLY A 254 -23.64 19.76 13.33
CA GLY A 254 -22.35 19.88 14.01
C GLY A 254 -21.95 18.63 14.82
N THR A 255 -20.85 18.74 15.55
CA THR A 255 -20.19 17.61 16.23
C THR A 255 -21.10 16.83 17.18
N ARG A 256 -22.09 17.50 17.80
CA ARG A 256 -23.05 16.84 18.70
C ARG A 256 -23.93 15.83 17.97
N GLY A 257 -24.46 16.17 16.79
CA GLY A 257 -25.30 15.26 16.01
C GLY A 257 -24.54 14.02 15.54
N VAL A 258 -23.27 14.17 15.21
CA VAL A 258 -22.41 13.05 14.78
C VAL A 258 -22.10 12.10 15.95
N LYS A 259 -21.82 12.64 17.15
CA LYS A 259 -21.55 11.82 18.35
C LYS A 259 -22.71 10.90 18.73
N GLU A 260 -23.94 11.37 18.56
CA GLU A 260 -25.16 10.61 18.84
C GLU A 260 -25.33 9.40 17.88
N MET A 261 -24.57 9.33 16.80
CA MET A 261 -24.60 8.20 15.88
C MET A 261 -23.64 7.07 16.23
N PHE A 262 -22.61 7.34 17.05
CA PHE A 262 -21.56 6.37 17.33
C PHE A 262 -22.08 5.19 18.15
N ASP A 263 -21.48 4.03 17.92
CA ASP A 263 -21.83 2.81 18.65
C ASP A 263 -21.48 2.98 20.14
N PRO A 264 -22.46 2.84 21.05
CA PRO A 264 -22.27 2.95 22.49
C PRO A 264 -21.17 2.03 23.05
N GLU A 265 -20.89 0.89 22.40
CA GLU A 265 -19.85 -0.06 22.85
C GLU A 265 -18.42 0.51 22.72
N ILE A 266 -18.20 1.44 21.78
CA ILE A 266 -16.89 2.07 21.56
C ILE A 266 -16.89 3.55 21.97
N ALA A 267 -18.06 4.18 22.09
CA ALA A 267 -18.23 5.60 22.39
C ALA A 267 -17.96 5.97 23.86
N ASN A 268 -16.81 5.56 24.41
CA ASN A 268 -16.34 5.99 25.72
C ASN A 268 -15.57 7.33 25.61
N ARG A 269 -15.32 7.98 26.76
CA ARG A 269 -14.67 9.31 26.80
C ARG A 269 -13.24 9.31 26.27
N ILE A 270 -12.52 8.20 26.42
CA ILE A 270 -11.10 8.06 26.02
C ILE A 270 -11.01 7.96 24.49
N ASP A 271 -11.95 7.25 23.89
CA ASP A 271 -11.94 6.87 22.48
C ASP A 271 -12.68 7.85 21.57
N MET A 272 -13.50 8.72 22.16
CA MET A 272 -14.38 9.66 21.45
C MET A 272 -13.62 10.49 20.40
N LYS A 273 -12.43 10.99 20.73
CA LYS A 273 -11.63 11.80 19.79
C LYS A 273 -11.20 10.98 18.58
N THR A 274 -10.75 9.75 18.78
CA THR A 274 -10.36 8.84 17.69
C THR A 274 -11.57 8.54 16.80
N ILE A 275 -12.73 8.25 17.39
CA ILE A 275 -13.97 7.97 16.66
C ILE A 275 -14.42 9.19 15.85
N GLU A 276 -14.31 10.39 16.41
CA GLU A 276 -14.60 11.65 15.69
C GLU A 276 -13.70 11.84 14.46
N GLU A 277 -12.40 11.57 14.58
CA GLU A 277 -11.47 11.67 13.46
C GLU A 277 -11.72 10.61 12.39
N ILE A 278 -12.09 9.38 12.77
CA ILE A 278 -12.55 8.35 11.81
C ILE A 278 -13.82 8.84 11.10
N GLY A 279 -14.76 9.45 11.83
CA GLY A 279 -15.97 10.04 11.26
C GLY A 279 -15.68 11.17 10.26
N LYS A 280 -14.73 12.06 10.57
CA LYS A 280 -14.29 13.11 9.64
C LYS A 280 -13.69 12.51 8.37
N LEU A 281 -12.79 11.54 8.52
CA LEU A 281 -12.19 10.83 7.39
C LEU A 281 -13.24 10.11 6.53
N ALA A 282 -14.25 9.50 7.14
CA ALA A 282 -15.38 8.91 6.43
C ALA A 282 -16.17 9.98 5.65
N GLY A 283 -16.43 11.14 6.25
CA GLY A 283 -17.07 12.27 5.57
C GLY A 283 -16.31 12.76 4.34
N GLU A 284 -14.99 12.82 4.41
CA GLU A 284 -14.14 13.18 3.25
C GLU A 284 -14.17 12.11 2.15
N CYS A 285 -14.17 10.82 2.53
CA CYS A 285 -14.32 9.71 1.58
C CYS A 285 -15.67 9.75 0.85
N LEU A 286 -16.72 10.24 1.52
CA LEU A 286 -18.10 10.34 1.02
C LEU A 286 -18.39 11.63 0.23
N ALA A 287 -17.39 12.48 -0.01
CA ALA A 287 -17.57 13.71 -0.77
C ALA A 287 -18.15 13.43 -2.17
N MET A 288 -19.12 14.25 -2.61
CA MET A 288 -19.71 14.13 -3.95
C MET A 288 -18.72 14.50 -5.05
N GLU A 289 -17.83 15.45 -4.79
CA GLU A 289 -16.76 15.83 -5.72
C GLU A 289 -15.61 14.82 -5.61
N THR A 290 -15.32 14.08 -6.70
CA THR A 290 -14.28 13.04 -6.73
C THR A 290 -12.91 13.53 -6.29
N ASP A 291 -12.63 14.80 -6.58
CA ASP A 291 -11.32 15.42 -6.40
C ASP A 291 -11.09 15.80 -4.93
N LYS A 292 -12.18 15.95 -4.16
CA LYS A 292 -12.15 16.17 -2.71
C LYS A 292 -12.01 14.89 -1.91
N ARG A 293 -12.26 13.72 -2.52
CA ARG A 293 -12.04 12.43 -1.85
C ARG A 293 -10.53 12.20 -1.72
N PRO A 294 -10.03 11.73 -0.58
CA PRO A 294 -8.62 11.37 -0.43
C PRO A 294 -8.24 10.18 -1.33
N ASP A 295 -6.95 9.97 -1.55
CA ASP A 295 -6.46 8.72 -2.11
C ASP A 295 -6.44 7.61 -1.05
N MET A 296 -6.66 6.36 -1.45
CA MET A 296 -6.75 5.25 -0.49
C MET A 296 -5.45 5.07 0.33
N LEU A 297 -4.29 5.40 -0.25
CA LEU A 297 -3.03 5.44 0.49
C LEU A 297 -3.05 6.48 1.61
N SER A 298 -3.57 7.68 1.34
CA SER A 298 -3.75 8.74 2.34
C SER A 298 -4.75 8.32 3.43
N VAL A 299 -5.84 7.64 3.06
CA VAL A 299 -6.79 7.04 4.00
C VAL A 299 -6.08 6.04 4.93
N ALA A 300 -5.30 5.11 4.38
CA ALA A 300 -4.54 4.13 5.17
C ALA A 300 -3.54 4.80 6.12
N MET A 301 -2.78 5.79 5.65
CA MET A 301 -1.83 6.56 6.48
C MET A 301 -2.52 7.28 7.63
N ARG A 302 -3.67 7.90 7.37
CA ARG A 302 -4.45 8.61 8.41
C ARG A 302 -5.04 7.65 9.43
N LEU A 303 -5.54 6.50 9.01
CA LEU A 303 -6.03 5.47 9.93
C LEU A 303 -4.90 4.90 10.81
N HIS A 304 -3.71 4.69 10.25
CA HIS A 304 -2.51 4.32 11.02
C HIS A 304 -2.17 5.39 12.07
N LYS A 305 -2.14 6.66 11.68
CA LYS A 305 -1.91 7.77 12.61
C LYS A 305 -2.94 7.80 13.75
N LEU A 306 -4.21 7.47 13.46
CA LEU A 306 -5.25 7.38 14.47
C LEU A 306 -5.05 6.19 15.42
N ALA A 307 -4.52 5.07 14.92
CA ALA A 307 -4.14 3.93 15.75
C ALA A 307 -2.90 4.20 16.61
N GLU A 308 -2.08 5.18 16.22
CA GLU A 308 -0.89 5.63 16.96
C GLU A 308 -1.20 6.71 18.02
N THR A 309 -2.38 7.35 17.99
CA THR A 309 -2.77 8.33 19.02
C THR A 309 -2.98 7.64 20.38
N PRO A 310 -2.30 8.06 21.47
CA PRO A 310 -2.33 7.32 22.72
C PRO A 310 -3.68 7.48 23.45
N HIS A 311 -4.43 6.39 23.57
CA HIS A 311 -5.49 6.27 24.56
C HIS A 311 -4.85 6.29 25.96
N GLN A 312 -5.17 7.31 26.76
CA GLN A 312 -4.77 7.39 28.18
C GLN A 312 -5.45 6.25 28.94
N GLY A 313 -4.79 5.10 29.04
CA GLY A 313 -5.34 3.93 29.70
C GLY A 313 -4.91 2.58 29.16
N GLN A 314 -3.93 2.48 28.26
CA GLN A 314 -3.18 1.24 28.08
C GLN A 314 -1.79 1.50 27.51
N GLN A 315 -0.85 0.72 28.02
CA GLN A 315 0.59 0.83 27.83
C GLN A 315 0.92 0.92 26.33
N TRP A 316 1.53 2.04 25.94
CA TRP A 316 2.00 2.41 24.61
C TRP A 316 2.53 1.19 23.82
N LEU A 317 2.43 1.14 22.50
CA LEU A 317 3.38 0.37 21.68
C LEU A 317 4.11 1.38 20.82
N SER A 318 5.28 1.84 21.30
CA SER A 318 6.17 2.70 20.54
C SER A 318 6.47 2.05 19.16
N PRO A 319 6.66 2.80 18.06
CA PRO A 319 7.29 2.29 16.84
C PRO A 319 8.68 1.66 17.09
N PHE A 320 9.28 2.00 18.23
CA PHE A 320 10.47 1.38 18.82
C PHE A 320 10.16 0.22 19.80
N SER A 321 8.95 -0.35 19.77
CA SER A 321 8.48 -1.42 20.68
C SER A 321 9.29 -2.72 20.59
N TRP A 322 10.17 -2.88 19.61
CA TRP A 322 11.19 -3.92 19.58
C TRP A 322 12.19 -3.79 20.74
N GLY A 323 12.46 -2.58 21.24
CA GLY A 323 13.19 -2.31 22.48
C GLY A 323 12.47 -2.78 23.76
N ARG A 324 11.34 -3.49 23.66
CA ARG A 324 10.73 -4.21 24.78
C ARG A 324 11.10 -5.68 24.84
N LYS A 325 11.47 -6.29 23.71
CA LYS A 325 12.03 -7.65 23.68
C LYS A 325 13.49 -7.64 24.11
N HIS A 326 14.19 -6.54 23.80
CA HIS A 326 15.54 -6.24 24.24
C HIS A 326 15.44 -5.14 25.29
N LYS A 327 15.59 -5.42 26.60
CA LYS A 327 15.90 -4.35 27.56
C LYS A 327 17.31 -3.87 27.19
N PRO A 328 17.49 -2.65 26.66
CA PRO A 328 18.85 -2.16 26.41
C PRO A 328 19.58 -2.17 27.74
N SER A 329 20.76 -2.80 27.77
CA SER A 329 21.65 -2.64 28.92
C SER A 329 21.99 -1.16 29.05
N SER A 330 22.03 -0.61 30.28
CA SER A 330 22.47 0.77 30.48
C SER A 330 23.84 0.96 29.82
N GLY A 331 23.97 1.95 28.93
CA GLY A 331 25.21 2.22 28.19
C GLY A 331 25.32 1.58 26.80
N GLU A 332 24.26 1.01 26.24
CA GLU A 332 24.26 0.60 24.82
C GLU A 332 24.21 1.83 23.90
N MET A 333 25.30 2.07 23.16
CA MET A 333 25.49 3.27 22.36
C MET A 333 25.18 3.05 20.88
N ILE A 334 24.64 4.09 20.24
CA ILE A 334 24.69 4.23 18.78
C ILE A 334 26.14 4.42 18.36
N VAL A 335 26.55 3.73 17.29
CA VAL A 335 27.90 3.92 16.72
C VAL A 335 27.88 5.17 15.85
N GLY A 336 28.50 6.25 16.32
CA GLY A 336 28.59 7.52 15.61
C GLY A 336 29.70 7.54 14.55
N PHE A 337 29.45 8.24 13.44
CA PHE A 337 30.47 8.56 12.43
C PHE A 337 31.17 9.88 12.75
N GLY A 338 32.47 9.97 12.48
CA GLY A 338 33.29 11.17 12.73
C GLY A 338 34.47 10.92 13.69
N SER A 339 35.17 11.99 14.05
CA SER A 339 36.22 11.93 15.07
C SER A 339 35.60 11.74 16.47
N LYS A 340 36.41 11.41 17.48
CA LYS A 340 35.92 11.30 18.88
C LYS A 340 35.18 12.55 19.38
N GLU A 341 35.45 13.71 18.80
CA GLU A 341 34.87 15.00 19.17
C GLU A 341 33.57 15.29 18.40
N THR A 342 33.46 14.85 17.15
CA THR A 342 32.32 15.13 16.27
C THR A 342 31.32 13.98 16.13
N ALA A 343 31.68 12.78 16.58
CA ALA A 343 30.82 11.60 16.50
C ALA A 343 29.55 11.75 17.35
N LEU A 344 28.44 11.25 16.81
CA LEU A 344 27.16 11.21 17.50
C LEU A 344 27.28 10.41 18.81
N LYS A 345 27.01 11.07 19.94
CA LYS A 345 26.91 10.46 21.26
C LYS A 345 25.45 10.34 21.63
N LEU A 346 24.86 9.18 21.34
CA LEU A 346 23.45 8.90 21.59
C LEU A 346 23.32 7.50 22.18
N GLU A 347 22.64 7.37 23.32
CA GLU A 347 22.27 6.06 23.84
C GLU A 347 21.10 5.51 23.05
N LEU A 348 21.06 4.19 22.87
CA LEU A 348 19.92 3.53 22.25
C LEU A 348 18.63 3.87 23.00
N LYS A 349 18.67 3.92 24.33
CA LYS A 349 17.52 4.27 25.17
C LYS A 349 16.92 5.62 24.79
N ASP A 350 17.74 6.65 24.63
CA ASP A 350 17.30 7.99 24.24
C ASP A 350 16.61 7.98 22.87
N LEU A 351 17.10 7.15 21.94
CA LEU A 351 16.47 6.95 20.64
C LEU A 351 15.09 6.27 20.75
N LEU A 352 14.94 5.28 21.63
CA LEU A 352 13.67 4.57 21.84
C LEU A 352 12.62 5.44 22.56
N GLU A 353 13.08 6.40 23.35
CA GLU A 353 12.25 7.38 24.08
C GLU A 353 11.87 8.60 23.22
N ALA A 354 12.61 8.87 22.14
CA ALA A 354 12.30 9.94 21.19
C ALA A 354 10.92 9.75 20.56
N VAL A 355 10.24 10.87 20.27
CA VAL A 355 8.92 10.87 19.63
C VAL A 355 9.11 10.56 18.13
N PRO A 356 8.62 9.42 17.63
CA PRO A 356 8.77 9.06 16.23
C PRO A 356 7.63 9.60 15.36
N GLU A 357 7.96 10.11 14.19
CA GLU A 357 7.04 10.47 13.11
C GLU A 357 7.44 9.69 11.85
N ILE A 358 6.54 8.90 11.25
CA ILE A 358 6.86 8.16 10.03
C ILE A 358 6.98 9.12 8.86
N LEU A 359 8.15 9.15 8.21
CA LEU A 359 8.39 9.97 7.01
C LEU A 359 8.11 9.20 5.72
N GLY A 360 8.24 7.87 5.73
CA GLY A 360 7.93 7.05 4.56
C GLY A 360 8.39 5.61 4.68
N THR A 361 7.81 4.72 3.87
CA THR A 361 8.22 3.31 3.77
C THR A 361 8.67 3.02 2.34
N GLY A 362 9.90 2.52 2.19
CA GLY A 362 10.52 2.23 0.90
C GLY A 362 10.95 0.78 0.73
N THR A 363 11.63 0.51 -0.39
CA THR A 363 12.16 -0.80 -0.77
C THR A 363 13.19 -1.34 0.21
N VAL A 364 14.02 -0.46 0.80
CA VAL A 364 15.08 -0.81 1.75
C VAL A 364 14.64 -0.82 3.21
N GLY A 365 13.47 -0.25 3.54
CA GLY A 365 12.99 -0.13 4.92
C GLY A 365 12.11 1.08 5.19
N THR A 366 11.83 1.34 6.47
CA THR A 366 10.97 2.44 6.94
C THR A 366 11.79 3.58 7.53
N THR A 367 11.43 4.82 7.22
CA THR A 367 12.08 6.04 7.69
C THR A 367 11.20 6.75 8.72
N TYR A 368 11.80 7.15 9.83
CA TYR A 368 11.17 7.87 10.93
C TYR A 368 11.94 9.17 11.19
N ARG A 369 11.26 10.25 11.57
CA ARG A 369 11.87 11.40 12.24
C ARG A 369 11.77 11.16 13.74
N ALA A 370 12.89 11.21 14.44
CA ALA A 370 12.99 11.11 15.89
C ALA A 370 13.20 12.51 16.47
N LYS A 371 12.25 12.98 17.26
CA LYS A 371 12.36 14.25 18.01
C LYS A 371 12.72 13.95 19.45
N PHE A 372 13.86 14.46 19.89
CA PHE A 372 14.36 14.29 21.25
C PHE A 372 13.85 15.38 22.18
N GLU A 373 13.85 15.15 23.49
CA GLU A 373 13.44 16.14 24.49
C GLU A 373 14.27 17.43 24.44
N SER A 374 15.54 17.32 24.02
CA SER A 374 16.43 18.47 23.81
C SER A 374 16.00 19.39 22.65
N GLY A 375 15.00 19.00 21.86
CA GLY A 375 14.59 19.68 20.63
C GLY A 375 15.43 19.30 19.41
N ALA A 376 16.47 18.48 19.57
CA ALA A 376 17.19 17.92 18.43
C ALA A 376 16.28 16.99 17.61
N GLU A 377 16.51 16.94 16.30
CA GLU A 377 15.78 16.05 15.40
C GLU A 377 16.76 15.25 14.55
N LEU A 378 16.57 13.93 14.50
CA LEU A 378 17.31 13.02 13.62
C LEU A 378 16.34 12.23 12.75
N VAL A 379 16.83 11.70 11.64
CA VAL A 379 16.10 10.78 10.78
C VAL A 379 16.65 9.37 10.98
N VAL A 380 15.78 8.43 11.32
CA VAL A 380 16.11 7.03 11.60
C VAL A 380 15.56 6.15 10.48
N LYS A 381 16.44 5.47 9.76
CA LYS A 381 16.08 4.45 8.78
C LYS A 381 16.19 3.06 9.41
N ARG A 382 15.06 2.36 9.55
CA ARG A 382 15.03 0.95 9.95
C ARG A 382 15.06 0.08 8.70
N LEU A 383 16.15 -0.65 8.50
CA LEU A 383 16.32 -1.49 7.31
C LEU A 383 15.54 -2.80 7.46
N LYS A 384 14.97 -3.29 6.35
CA LYS A 384 14.28 -4.60 6.28
C LYS A 384 15.07 -5.59 5.44
N GLY A 385 14.98 -6.89 5.78
CA GLY A 385 15.61 -7.96 4.98
C GLY A 385 17.14 -7.94 4.96
N VAL A 386 17.79 -7.48 6.03
CA VAL A 386 19.25 -7.52 6.16
C VAL A 386 19.69 -8.88 6.70
N HIS A 387 20.40 -9.67 5.90
CA HIS A 387 20.94 -10.98 6.31
C HIS A 387 22.46 -10.96 6.56
N LEU A 388 23.05 -9.76 6.63
CA LEU A 388 24.47 -9.57 6.88
C LEU A 388 24.83 -9.81 8.34
N ARG A 389 25.93 -10.53 8.57
CA ARG A 389 26.55 -10.64 9.90
C ARG A 389 27.12 -9.28 10.32
N ARG A 390 27.28 -9.07 11.64
CA ARG A 390 27.71 -7.79 12.23
C ARG A 390 28.92 -7.19 11.54
N ALA A 391 30.03 -7.92 11.47
CA ALA A 391 31.26 -7.43 10.83
C ALA A 391 31.07 -7.01 9.36
N GLN A 392 30.24 -7.73 8.60
CA GLN A 392 29.96 -7.40 7.19
C GLN A 392 29.06 -6.17 7.06
N PHE A 393 28.09 -6.02 7.97
CA PHE A 393 27.23 -4.84 8.02
C PHE A 393 28.04 -3.61 8.40
N GLU A 394 28.84 -3.70 9.47
CA GLU A 394 29.71 -2.62 9.96
C GLU A 394 30.68 -2.17 8.86
N GLN A 395 31.35 -3.11 8.18
CA GLN A 395 32.23 -2.77 7.06
C GLN A 395 31.51 -1.98 5.96
N ARG A 396 30.29 -2.39 5.58
CA ARG A 396 29.54 -1.75 4.50
C ARG A 396 28.95 -0.40 4.91
N VAL A 397 28.41 -0.27 6.12
CA VAL A 397 27.87 0.99 6.61
C VAL A 397 28.98 2.01 6.86
N THR A 398 30.17 1.58 7.28
CA THR A 398 31.35 2.45 7.37
C THR A 398 31.76 2.97 6.00
N ALA A 399 31.84 2.11 4.99
CA ALA A 399 32.12 2.56 3.62
C ALA A 399 31.08 3.57 3.09
N ILE A 400 29.81 3.44 3.50
CA ILE A 400 28.76 4.42 3.17
C ILE A 400 28.98 5.73 3.93
N GLY A 401 29.29 5.66 5.23
CA GLY A 401 29.53 6.83 6.08
C GLY A 401 30.81 7.60 5.77
N ASP A 402 31.82 6.96 5.18
CA ASP A 402 33.08 7.61 4.79
C ASP A 402 32.92 8.52 3.55
N ILE A 403 31.85 8.34 2.77
CA ILE A 403 31.54 9.19 1.62
C ILE A 403 30.86 10.46 2.13
N GLN A 404 31.63 11.54 2.23
CA GLN A 404 31.17 12.85 2.70
C GLN A 404 31.25 13.89 1.58
N ASN A 405 30.14 14.58 1.33
CA ASN A 405 30.04 15.65 0.35
C ASN A 405 28.91 16.61 0.77
N GLU A 406 29.01 17.89 0.43
CA GLU A 406 28.00 18.90 0.75
C GLU A 406 26.62 18.61 0.13
N HIS A 407 26.59 17.88 -0.99
CA HIS A 407 25.36 17.46 -1.68
C HIS A 407 24.92 16.04 -1.30
N MET A 408 25.30 15.55 -0.12
CA MET A 408 24.87 14.25 0.40
C MET A 408 24.29 14.40 1.81
N THR A 409 23.27 13.60 2.13
CA THR A 409 22.68 13.62 3.46
C THR A 409 23.68 13.06 4.49
N PRO A 410 24.06 13.82 5.53
CA PRO A 410 25.04 13.34 6.50
C PRO A 410 24.53 12.13 7.28
N LEU A 411 25.24 11.01 7.17
CA LEU A 411 25.03 9.82 8.01
C LEU A 411 25.77 10.02 9.35
N ARG A 412 25.00 10.10 10.44
CA ARG A 412 25.49 10.40 11.79
C ARG A 412 25.84 9.17 12.61
N GLY A 413 25.17 8.04 12.36
CA GLY A 413 25.51 6.79 13.05
C GLY A 413 24.67 5.61 12.61
N TYR A 414 24.91 4.47 13.25
CA TYR A 414 24.14 3.25 13.04
C TYR A 414 23.97 2.43 14.32
N TYR A 415 22.99 1.52 14.27
CA TYR A 415 22.76 0.50 15.29
C TYR A 415 22.64 -0.88 14.64
N TYR A 416 23.18 -1.90 15.32
CA TYR A 416 23.09 -3.29 14.90
C TYR A 416 22.73 -4.19 16.09
N SER A 417 21.59 -4.88 16.01
CA SER A 417 21.21 -6.02 16.85
C SER A 417 20.74 -7.18 15.99
N SER A 418 20.52 -8.38 16.52
CA SER A 418 19.95 -9.50 15.74
C SER A 418 18.64 -9.15 15.03
N ASP A 419 17.82 -8.31 15.67
CA ASP A 419 16.47 -7.99 15.22
C ASP A 419 16.39 -6.70 14.40
N ASP A 420 17.30 -5.75 14.63
CA ASP A 420 17.19 -4.40 14.11
C ASP A 420 18.51 -3.86 13.57
N LYS A 421 18.40 -3.15 12.43
CA LYS A 421 19.48 -2.41 11.79
C LYS A 421 18.99 -0.99 11.55
N LEU A 422 19.60 -0.02 12.21
CA LEU A 422 19.21 1.38 12.10
C LEU A 422 20.34 2.20 11.51
N LEU A 423 19.98 3.18 10.69
CA LEU A 423 20.87 4.23 10.22
C LEU A 423 20.30 5.58 10.67
N LEU A 424 21.14 6.47 11.17
CA LEU A 424 20.74 7.77 11.69
C LEU A 424 21.34 8.87 10.80
N TYR A 425 20.49 9.77 10.31
CA TYR A 425 20.84 10.87 9.42
C TYR A 425 20.41 12.20 10.04
N ASP A 426 20.95 13.30 9.51
CA ASP A 426 20.39 14.63 9.78
C ASP A 426 18.97 14.78 9.23
N ASN A 427 18.16 15.59 9.91
CA ASN A 427 16.84 15.95 9.43
C ASN A 427 16.93 16.97 8.28
N MET A 428 16.21 16.69 7.19
CA MET A 428 16.10 17.53 6.01
C MET A 428 14.68 18.15 6.00
N PRO A 429 14.49 19.35 6.58
CA PRO A 429 13.17 19.84 6.96
C PRO A 429 12.30 20.26 5.78
N MET A 430 12.90 20.56 4.62
CA MET A 430 12.19 21.04 3.43
C MET A 430 11.68 19.90 2.53
N GLY A 431 11.81 18.65 2.99
CA GLY A 431 11.24 17.49 2.33
C GLY A 431 12.05 17.03 1.13
N SER A 432 11.38 16.30 0.23
CA SER A 432 12.00 15.72 -0.97
C SER A 432 11.66 16.46 -2.25
N LEU A 433 12.48 16.28 -3.29
CA LEU A 433 12.18 16.77 -4.63
C LEU A 433 10.86 16.19 -5.17
N SER A 434 10.53 14.95 -4.84
CA SER A 434 9.24 14.34 -5.21
C SER A 434 8.06 15.13 -4.65
N GLU A 435 8.15 15.60 -3.40
CA GLU A 435 7.10 16.43 -2.79
C GLU A 435 7.07 17.83 -3.40
N ALA A 436 8.24 18.43 -3.68
CA ALA A 436 8.31 19.74 -4.32
C ALA A 436 7.78 19.73 -5.77
N LEU A 437 7.91 18.61 -6.49
CA LEU A 437 7.38 18.47 -7.86
C LEU A 437 5.91 18.05 -7.90
N HIS A 438 5.48 17.15 -7.02
CA HIS A 438 4.20 16.43 -7.14
C HIS A 438 3.27 16.55 -5.92
N GLY A 439 3.68 17.21 -4.84
CA GLY A 439 2.91 17.33 -3.59
C GLY A 439 1.63 18.17 -3.73
N GLU A 440 0.69 17.99 -2.79
CA GLU A 440 -0.56 18.74 -2.74
C GLU A 440 -0.29 20.25 -2.53
N ARG A 441 -0.82 21.08 -3.43
CA ARG A 441 -0.64 22.54 -3.44
C ARG A 441 -1.42 23.18 -2.29
N GLY A 442 -0.82 23.25 -1.11
CA GLY A 442 -1.47 23.76 0.10
C GLY A 442 -0.73 24.88 0.87
N SER A 443 0.54 25.17 0.60
CA SER A 443 1.32 26.04 1.50
C SER A 443 2.39 26.91 0.80
N GLY A 444 2.04 27.58 -0.29
CA GLY A 444 2.90 28.62 -0.86
C GLY A 444 4.26 28.16 -1.43
N GLN A 445 4.47 26.86 -1.67
CA GLN A 445 5.62 26.40 -2.45
C GLN A 445 5.49 26.91 -3.88
N ALA A 446 6.38 27.84 -4.26
CA ALA A 446 6.51 28.30 -5.64
C ALA A 446 6.84 27.10 -6.53
N LEU A 447 6.25 27.03 -7.73
CA LEU A 447 6.71 26.09 -8.76
C LEU A 447 8.22 26.26 -8.91
N LEU A 448 8.98 25.16 -8.81
CA LEU A 448 10.42 25.20 -9.05
C LEU A 448 10.66 25.83 -10.42
N GLY A 449 11.35 26.97 -10.44
CA GLY A 449 11.75 27.65 -11.67
C GLY A 449 12.91 26.90 -12.33
N TRP A 450 13.29 27.37 -13.52
CA TRP A 450 14.41 26.78 -14.27
C TRP A 450 15.71 26.81 -13.46
N GLU A 451 16.04 27.94 -12.84
CA GLU A 451 17.27 28.10 -12.06
C GLU A 451 17.32 27.13 -10.87
N GLN A 452 16.21 26.97 -10.14
CA GLN A 452 16.16 25.99 -9.05
C GLN A 452 16.31 24.55 -9.59
N ARG A 453 15.60 24.19 -10.67
CA ARG A 453 15.72 22.85 -11.27
C ARG A 453 17.14 22.54 -11.74
N LEU A 454 17.82 23.54 -12.32
CA LEU A 454 19.20 23.41 -12.75
C LEU A 454 20.15 23.26 -11.56
N ALA A 455 19.98 24.08 -10.50
CA ALA A 455 20.78 23.97 -9.28
C ALA A 455 20.60 22.60 -8.59
N ILE A 456 19.36 22.10 -8.53
CA ILE A 456 19.04 20.78 -7.98
C ILE A 456 19.70 19.68 -8.80
N SER A 457 19.62 19.77 -10.13
CA SER A 457 20.27 18.82 -11.05
C SER A 457 21.78 18.81 -10.86
N TYR A 458 22.40 19.98 -10.75
CA TYR A 458 23.83 20.15 -10.55
C TYR A 458 24.29 19.55 -9.21
N ALA A 459 23.64 19.91 -8.11
CA ALA A 459 23.92 19.39 -6.77
C ALA A 459 23.75 17.86 -6.73
N ALA A 460 22.66 17.33 -7.28
CA ALA A 460 22.42 15.89 -7.34
C ALA A 460 23.51 15.17 -8.15
N ALA A 461 23.97 15.75 -9.28
CA ALA A 461 25.07 15.21 -10.07
C ALA A 461 26.39 15.19 -9.29
N GLN A 462 26.70 16.24 -8.53
CA GLN A 462 27.90 16.31 -7.68
C GLN A 462 27.86 15.25 -6.57
N GLY A 463 26.71 15.06 -5.93
CA GLY A 463 26.53 14.00 -4.92
C GLY A 463 26.75 12.60 -5.52
N VAL A 464 26.16 12.32 -6.68
CA VAL A 464 26.36 11.03 -7.39
C VAL A 464 27.82 10.84 -7.82
N ALA A 465 28.47 11.89 -8.33
CA ALA A 465 29.88 11.84 -8.72
C ALA A 465 30.80 11.57 -7.52
N SER A 466 30.49 12.13 -6.35
CA SER A 466 31.22 11.84 -5.11
C SER A 466 31.13 10.36 -4.73
N ILE A 467 29.92 9.77 -4.82
CA ILE A 467 29.71 8.34 -4.59
C ILE A 467 30.56 7.51 -5.55
N HIS A 468 30.55 7.83 -6.85
CA HIS A 468 31.31 7.08 -7.87
C HIS A 468 32.82 7.21 -7.69
N SER A 469 33.29 8.35 -7.15
CA SER A 469 34.71 8.63 -6.89
C SER A 469 35.27 7.79 -5.74
N ALA A 470 34.42 7.27 -4.85
CA ALA A 470 34.85 6.41 -3.75
C ALA A 470 35.37 5.02 -4.21
N GLY A 471 35.10 4.63 -5.46
CA GLY A 471 35.70 3.43 -6.06
C GLY A 471 34.83 2.79 -7.15
N PRO A 472 35.37 1.85 -7.93
CA PRO A 472 34.71 1.29 -9.11
C PRO A 472 33.45 0.47 -8.80
N SER A 473 33.33 -0.06 -7.57
CA SER A 473 32.14 -0.76 -7.07
C SER A 473 31.19 0.14 -6.29
N SER A 474 31.56 1.40 -6.07
CA SER A 474 30.75 2.37 -5.34
C SER A 474 29.70 2.99 -6.27
N CYS A 475 28.44 2.80 -5.93
CA CYS A 475 27.29 3.31 -6.65
C CYS A 475 26.11 3.48 -5.67
N HIS A 476 25.17 4.34 -6.04
CA HIS A 476 24.01 4.68 -5.25
C HIS A 476 22.95 3.57 -5.26
N GLY A 477 22.60 3.08 -6.45
CA GLY A 477 21.67 1.97 -6.68
C GLY A 477 20.19 2.26 -6.44
N ASN A 478 19.78 3.50 -6.16
CA ASN A 478 18.38 3.87 -5.90
C ASN A 478 18.12 5.38 -6.14
N ILE A 479 18.64 5.92 -7.24
CA ILE A 479 18.45 7.35 -7.58
C ILE A 479 17.01 7.59 -8.03
N LYS A 480 16.33 8.56 -7.41
CA LYS A 480 14.96 8.99 -7.69
C LYS A 480 14.64 10.30 -6.96
N SER A 481 13.57 11.01 -7.36
CA SER A 481 13.21 12.30 -6.77
C SER A 481 12.86 12.24 -5.27
N SER A 482 12.33 11.12 -4.77
CA SER A 482 12.10 10.94 -3.33
C SER A 482 13.37 10.76 -2.50
N ASN A 483 14.51 10.52 -3.15
CA ASN A 483 15.82 10.39 -2.50
C ASN A 483 16.71 11.63 -2.70
N VAL A 484 16.18 12.70 -3.30
CA VAL A 484 16.81 14.03 -3.30
C VAL A 484 16.08 14.87 -2.26
N LEU A 485 16.76 15.24 -1.18
CA LEU A 485 16.20 15.97 -0.05
C LEU A 485 16.72 17.39 -0.01
N PHE A 486 15.98 18.27 0.66
CA PHE A 486 16.33 19.69 0.78
C PHE A 486 16.74 20.06 2.20
N THR A 487 17.85 20.77 2.33
CA THR A 487 18.26 21.45 3.56
C THR A 487 17.26 22.56 3.93
N ASN A 488 17.43 23.16 5.10
CA ASN A 488 16.68 24.36 5.50
C ASN A 488 16.92 25.58 4.58
N THR A 489 18.02 25.59 3.81
CA THR A 489 18.38 26.60 2.82
C THR A 489 17.96 26.24 1.39
N TYR A 490 17.22 25.14 1.21
CA TYR A 490 16.82 24.57 -0.09
C TYR A 490 17.97 24.03 -0.94
N ASP A 491 19.14 23.79 -0.35
CA ASP A 491 20.22 23.08 -1.04
C ASP A 491 19.83 21.61 -1.18
N ALA A 492 20.08 21.04 -2.36
CA ALA A 492 19.71 19.66 -2.66
C ALA A 492 20.82 18.68 -2.24
N CYS A 493 20.41 17.62 -1.55
CA CYS A 493 21.29 16.54 -1.10
C CYS A 493 20.75 15.19 -1.55
N ILE A 494 21.63 14.33 -2.05
CA ILE A 494 21.36 12.93 -2.35
C ILE A 494 21.34 12.11 -1.06
N SER A 495 20.33 11.26 -0.92
CA SER A 495 20.11 10.42 0.26
C SER A 495 20.08 8.92 -0.06
N GLU A 496 20.25 8.08 0.97
CA GLU A 496 20.11 6.62 0.86
C GLU A 496 21.10 5.94 -0.11
N HIS A 497 22.32 6.49 -0.29
CA HIS A 497 23.34 5.86 -1.12
C HIS A 497 23.83 4.53 -0.54
N GLY A 498 24.05 3.54 -1.41
CA GLY A 498 24.64 2.25 -1.04
C GLY A 498 23.75 1.33 -0.20
N LEU A 499 22.54 1.76 0.20
CA LEU A 499 21.65 0.96 1.07
C LEU A 499 21.15 -0.33 0.40
N THR A 500 21.07 -0.35 -0.93
CA THR A 500 20.70 -1.55 -1.69
C THR A 500 21.72 -2.68 -1.54
N ALA A 501 22.97 -2.36 -1.19
CA ALA A 501 23.98 -3.36 -0.87
C ALA A 501 23.80 -3.96 0.54
N LEU A 502 22.98 -3.37 1.41
CA LEU A 502 22.78 -3.87 2.78
C LEU A 502 21.61 -4.87 2.90
N VAL A 503 20.65 -4.81 1.99
CA VAL A 503 19.40 -5.58 2.06
C VAL A 503 19.37 -6.74 1.06
N SER A 504 18.64 -7.80 1.38
CA SER A 504 18.26 -8.83 0.39
C SER A 504 17.50 -8.20 -0.75
N ARG A 505 17.77 -8.68 -1.97
CA ARG A 505 17.25 -8.21 -3.26
C ARG A 505 15.92 -7.46 -3.14
N PRO A 506 15.84 -6.18 -3.54
CA PRO A 506 14.55 -5.53 -3.68
C PRO A 506 13.71 -6.34 -4.66
N SER A 507 12.46 -6.61 -4.29
CA SER A 507 11.54 -7.46 -5.05
C SER A 507 11.04 -6.81 -6.36
N GLU A 508 11.38 -5.55 -6.60
CA GLU A 508 10.61 -4.67 -7.47
C GLU A 508 11.50 -3.74 -8.30
N SER A 509 11.16 -3.61 -9.59
CA SER A 509 11.79 -2.68 -10.53
C SER A 509 11.24 -1.28 -10.31
N SER A 510 12.11 -0.29 -10.08
CA SER A 510 11.73 1.13 -9.97
C SER A 510 11.41 1.71 -11.35
N ALA A 511 10.58 2.75 -11.43
CA ALA A 511 10.37 3.51 -12.68
C ALA A 511 11.65 4.18 -13.20
N TYR A 512 12.68 4.27 -12.35
CA TYR A 512 14.02 4.78 -12.68
C TYR A 512 14.98 3.68 -13.12
N SER A 513 14.56 2.40 -13.12
CA SER A 513 15.42 1.26 -13.46
C SER A 513 15.56 1.08 -14.97
N ASP A 514 16.75 0.68 -15.40
CA ASP A 514 17.06 0.38 -16.81
C ASP A 514 16.34 -0.91 -17.27
N PRO A 515 15.42 -0.85 -18.25
CA PRO A 515 14.69 -2.01 -18.74
C PRO A 515 15.56 -2.99 -19.53
N GLY A 516 16.76 -2.60 -19.97
CA GLY A 516 17.74 -3.48 -20.62
C GLY A 516 18.40 -4.48 -19.67
N ILE A 517 18.27 -4.28 -18.36
CA ILE A 517 18.80 -5.16 -17.33
C ILE A 517 17.76 -6.24 -17.00
N THR A 518 17.72 -7.32 -17.79
CA THR A 518 16.81 -8.46 -17.59
C THR A 518 17.54 -9.67 -16.95
N GLY A 519 16.87 -10.38 -16.04
CA GLY A 519 17.36 -11.65 -15.46
C GLY A 519 18.29 -11.54 -14.25
N ARG A 520 18.97 -12.65 -13.89
CA ARG A 520 19.77 -12.88 -12.64
C ARG A 520 20.91 -11.87 -12.36
N LYS A 521 21.09 -10.83 -13.20
CA LYS A 521 22.05 -9.73 -13.03
C LYS A 521 21.30 -8.41 -12.78
N TRP A 522 20.69 -8.23 -11.60
CA TRP A 522 20.43 -6.87 -11.10
C TRP A 522 21.79 -6.25 -10.77
N SER A 523 22.43 -5.59 -11.74
CA SER A 523 23.73 -4.96 -11.51
C SER A 523 23.52 -3.52 -11.06
N VAL A 524 23.35 -3.34 -9.74
CA VAL A 524 23.67 -2.07 -9.08
C VAL A 524 25.08 -1.68 -9.54
N SER A 525 25.17 -0.59 -10.28
CA SER A 525 26.42 -0.16 -10.93
C SER A 525 26.39 1.35 -11.18
N GLN A 526 27.58 1.94 -11.35
CA GLN A 526 27.69 3.36 -11.70
C GLN A 526 26.96 3.70 -13.01
N LYS A 527 26.90 2.77 -13.97
CA LYS A 527 26.15 2.97 -15.22
C LYS A 527 24.65 2.95 -15.00
N ALA A 528 24.14 2.07 -14.14
CA ALA A 528 22.73 2.07 -13.77
C ALA A 528 22.34 3.38 -13.05
N ASP A 529 23.23 3.91 -12.19
CA ASP A 529 23.02 5.22 -11.56
C ASP A 529 22.88 6.34 -12.58
N VAL A 530 23.76 6.38 -13.59
CA VAL A 530 23.72 7.39 -14.65
C VAL A 530 22.40 7.30 -15.44
N TYR A 531 21.91 6.08 -15.71
CA TYR A 531 20.59 5.90 -16.33
C TYR A 531 19.47 6.46 -15.44
N SER A 532 19.42 6.06 -14.16
CA SER A 532 18.42 6.55 -13.22
C SER A 532 18.48 8.07 -13.04
N PHE A 533 19.68 8.64 -13.09
CA PHE A 533 19.89 10.08 -13.08
C PHE A 533 19.32 10.76 -14.34
N GLY A 534 19.44 10.14 -15.52
CA GLY A 534 18.78 10.61 -16.74
C GLY A 534 17.25 10.71 -16.59
N ILE A 535 16.63 9.71 -15.94
CA ILE A 535 15.19 9.74 -15.63
C ILE A 535 14.85 10.90 -14.68
N LEU A 536 15.67 11.12 -13.65
CA LEU A 536 15.52 12.23 -12.71
C LEU A 536 15.60 13.59 -13.42
N LEU A 537 16.51 13.75 -14.38
CA LEU A 537 16.59 14.96 -15.20
C LEU A 537 15.32 15.17 -16.02
N LEU A 538 14.79 14.12 -16.65
CA LEU A 538 13.55 14.23 -17.42
C LEU A 538 12.36 14.59 -16.53
N GLU A 539 12.26 14.03 -15.34
CA GLU A 539 11.26 14.40 -14.34
C GLU A 539 11.40 15.88 -13.93
N LEU A 540 12.63 16.34 -13.67
CA LEU A 540 12.92 17.74 -13.38
C LEU A 540 12.56 18.66 -14.56
N LEU A 541 12.79 18.25 -15.81
CA LEU A 541 12.46 19.06 -16.97
C LEU A 541 10.95 19.15 -17.21
N THR A 542 10.26 18.02 -17.09
CA THR A 542 8.85 17.92 -17.45
C THR A 542 7.90 18.19 -16.30
N GLY A 543 8.37 18.09 -15.06
CA GLY A 543 7.52 18.06 -13.87
C GLY A 543 6.58 16.86 -13.84
N ARG A 544 6.83 15.82 -14.65
CA ARG A 544 5.97 14.63 -14.75
C ARG A 544 6.63 13.44 -14.06
N PHE A 545 5.81 12.68 -13.33
CA PHE A 545 6.27 11.46 -12.68
C PHE A 545 6.71 10.41 -13.74
N PRO A 546 7.86 9.73 -13.57
CA PRO A 546 8.37 8.77 -14.58
C PRO A 546 7.60 7.46 -14.72
N GLY A 547 6.84 7.06 -13.69
CA GLY A 547 6.01 5.85 -13.71
C GLY A 547 4.70 6.01 -14.48
N PRO A 548 3.93 4.93 -14.68
CA PRO A 548 2.62 5.02 -15.35
C PRO A 548 1.65 5.88 -14.52
N GLY A 549 1.37 7.10 -14.98
CA GLY A 549 0.48 8.06 -14.31
C GLY A 549 -0.21 9.01 -15.28
N ARG A 550 -1.54 9.11 -15.16
CA ARG A 550 -2.50 10.02 -15.84
C ARG A 550 -2.22 10.34 -17.30
N GLY A 551 -2.56 9.41 -18.20
CA GLY A 551 -2.95 9.74 -19.57
C GLY A 551 -1.86 10.26 -20.52
N VAL A 552 -0.57 10.13 -20.18
CA VAL A 552 0.51 10.41 -21.12
C VAL A 552 1.50 9.25 -21.14
N SER A 553 2.04 8.95 -22.32
CA SER A 553 3.09 7.97 -22.56
C SER A 553 4.22 8.07 -21.53
N ASN A 554 4.68 6.92 -21.04
CA ASN A 554 5.88 6.77 -20.21
C ASN A 554 6.97 7.72 -20.72
N LEU A 555 7.56 8.52 -19.83
CA LEU A 555 8.57 9.53 -20.15
C LEU A 555 9.68 8.97 -21.05
N MET A 556 10.06 7.71 -20.82
CA MET A 556 11.02 6.97 -21.65
C MET A 556 10.53 6.68 -23.06
N ARG A 557 9.24 6.35 -23.19
CA ARG A 557 8.60 6.10 -24.48
C ARG A 557 8.44 7.40 -25.28
N TRP A 558 8.18 8.51 -24.60
CA TRP A 558 8.14 9.85 -25.21
C TRP A 558 9.53 10.30 -25.70
N VAL A 559 10.58 10.18 -24.88
CA VAL A 559 11.95 10.53 -25.33
C VAL A 559 12.39 9.64 -26.49
N SER A 560 12.09 8.34 -26.43
CA SER A 560 12.43 7.40 -27.52
C SER A 560 11.67 7.67 -28.82
N SER A 561 10.50 8.31 -28.78
CA SER A 561 9.80 8.75 -29.99
C SER A 561 10.40 10.02 -30.57
N VAL A 562 10.83 10.98 -29.73
CA VAL A 562 11.43 12.24 -30.19
C VAL A 562 12.79 12.02 -30.85
N ILE A 563 13.65 11.16 -30.28
CA ILE A 563 14.99 10.86 -30.84
C ILE A 563 14.92 10.14 -32.20
N ARG A 564 13.78 9.52 -32.56
CA ARG A 564 13.61 8.84 -33.86
C ARG A 564 13.11 9.77 -34.97
N GLU A 565 12.68 10.98 -34.64
CA GLU A 565 12.14 11.97 -35.58
C GLU A 565 13.18 13.02 -36.02
N GLU A 566 14.37 13.03 -35.40
CA GLU A 566 15.59 13.73 -35.88
C GLU A 566 16.52 12.74 -36.59
#